data_AF-B9RY04-F1
#
_entry.id   AF-B9RY04-F1
#
_cell.length_a   1.000
_cell.length_b   1.000
_cell.length_c   1.000
_cell.angle_alpha   90.00
_cell.angle_beta   90.00
_cell.angle_gamma   90.00
#
_symmetry.space_group_name_H-M   'P 1'
#
loop_
_entity.id
_entity.type
_entity.pdbx_description
1 polymer ?
#
loop_
_entity_poly.entity_id
_entity_poly.type
_entity_poly.pdbx_seq_one_letter_code
_entity_poly.pdbx_strand_id
1 'polypeptide(L)'
;METVKVFQNHMKKMVRERESLLAVTCKCGTILYIRNSLLRPYHQGIERLEARQYICFYRKDESCNETLLKFAKLDFNRLQLLYKQELASLSKWWKDLNLAEELPYMRDRLVETYLWAIGNHFEPQYAFSRVMITKYTVMVSAVDDTYDAYGTIDEL
;
A
#
# COMPACT_ATOMS: atom_id res chain seq x y z
N MET A 1 5.11 20.12 -17.32
CA MET A 1 4.61 18.73 -17.25
C MET A 1 5.20 17.83 -18.34
N GLU A 2 5.36 18.30 -19.57
CA GLU A 2 5.87 17.48 -20.68
C GLU A 2 7.35 17.08 -20.53
N THR A 3 8.20 17.99 -20.05
CA THR A 3 9.64 17.73 -19.85
C THR A 3 9.94 16.59 -18.87
N VAL A 4 9.18 16.48 -17.78
CA VAL A 4 9.29 15.38 -16.81
C VAL A 4 8.87 14.04 -17.43
N LYS A 5 7.81 14.03 -18.25
CA LYS A 5 7.35 12.83 -18.96
C LYS A 5 8.36 12.38 -20.02
N VAL A 6 8.99 13.31 -20.74
CA VAL A 6 10.06 13.01 -21.72
C VAL A 6 11.27 12.38 -21.03
N PHE A 7 11.71 12.94 -19.89
CA PHE A 7 12.80 12.39 -19.10
C PHE A 7 12.47 10.99 -18.54
N GLN A 8 11.26 10.79 -18.01
CA GLN A 8 10.79 9.47 -17.57
C GLN A 8 10.76 8.44 -18.71
N ASN A 9 10.29 8.84 -19.90
CA ASN A 9 10.27 7.97 -21.07
C ASN A 9 11.68 7.61 -21.54
N HIS A 10 12.61 8.55 -21.47
CA HIS A 10 14.02 8.31 -21.75
C HIS A 10 14.63 7.32 -20.74
N MET A 11 14.38 7.49 -19.44
CA MET A 11 14.83 6.53 -18.41
C MET A 11 14.22 5.13 -18.60
N LYS A 12 12.93 5.03 -18.93
CA LYS A 12 12.29 3.74 -19.26
C LYS A 12 12.94 3.06 -20.47
N LYS A 13 13.32 3.83 -21.49
CA LYS A 13 14.04 3.33 -22.66
C LYS A 13 15.44 2.83 -22.29
N MET A 14 16.19 3.61 -21.52
CA MET A 14 17.54 3.23 -21.05
C MET A 14 17.54 1.95 -20.20
N VAL A 15 16.56 1.79 -19.30
CA VAL A 15 16.45 0.58 -18.46
C VAL A 15 16.13 -0.66 -19.30
N ARG A 16 15.26 -0.55 -20.32
CA ARG A 16 14.93 -1.67 -21.22
C ARG A 16 16.09 -2.05 -22.15
N GLU A 17 16.79 -1.07 -22.71
CA GLU A 17 17.85 -1.30 -23.70
C GLU A 17 19.17 -1.76 -23.07
N ARG A 18 19.41 -1.40 -21.81
CA ARG A 18 20.63 -1.77 -21.07
C ARG A 18 20.39 -2.78 -19.97
N GLU A 19 19.24 -3.47 -19.92
CA GLU A 19 18.93 -4.45 -18.86
C GLU A 19 20.04 -5.53 -18.73
N SER A 20 20.62 -5.96 -19.84
CA SER A 20 21.76 -6.90 -19.89
C SER A 20 23.13 -6.29 -19.55
N LEU A 21 23.37 -5.01 -19.88
CA LEU A 21 24.62 -4.29 -19.56
C LEU A 21 24.65 -3.74 -18.13
N LEU A 22 23.50 -3.30 -17.62
CA LEU A 22 23.29 -2.89 -16.24
C LEU A 22 23.38 -4.10 -15.31
N ALA A 23 22.95 -5.31 -15.72
CA ALA A 23 23.17 -6.53 -14.92
C ALA A 23 24.66 -6.84 -14.66
N VAL A 24 25.56 -6.36 -15.54
CA VAL A 24 27.02 -6.56 -15.45
C VAL A 24 27.71 -5.45 -14.65
N THR A 25 27.15 -4.23 -14.62
CA THR A 25 27.76 -3.05 -13.98
C THR A 25 27.03 -2.53 -12.74
N CYS A 26 25.79 -2.99 -12.51
CA CYS A 26 24.90 -2.48 -11.48
C CYS A 26 24.48 -3.62 -10.56
N LYS A 27 24.70 -3.46 -9.25
CA LYS A 27 24.27 -4.44 -8.24
C LYS A 27 22.78 -4.72 -8.41
N CYS A 28 22.40 -6.01 -8.35
CA CYS A 28 21.03 -6.53 -8.55
C CYS A 28 19.92 -5.80 -7.75
N GLY A 29 20.25 -5.00 -6.73
CA GLY A 29 19.31 -4.12 -6.02
C GLY A 29 18.89 -2.83 -6.77
N THR A 30 19.79 -2.21 -7.54
CA THR A 30 19.60 -0.87 -8.09
C THR A 30 18.69 -0.87 -9.32
N ILE A 31 18.81 -1.86 -10.20
CA ILE A 31 17.94 -1.98 -11.39
C ILE A 31 16.49 -2.21 -10.98
N LEU A 32 16.26 -3.08 -9.99
CA LEU A 32 14.93 -3.35 -9.47
C LEU A 32 14.29 -2.10 -8.86
N TYR A 33 15.05 -1.33 -8.09
CA TYR A 33 14.58 -0.07 -7.51
C TYR A 33 14.21 0.94 -8.59
N ILE A 34 15.10 1.18 -9.57
CA ILE A 34 14.82 2.10 -10.68
C ILE A 34 13.58 1.66 -11.47
N ARG A 35 13.46 0.36 -11.77
CA ARG A 35 12.28 -0.19 -12.46
C ARG A 35 11.00 0.05 -11.66
N ASN A 36 11.02 -0.18 -10.35
CA ASN A 36 9.88 0.07 -9.47
C ASN A 36 9.51 1.57 -9.45
N SER A 37 10.48 2.46 -9.30
CA SER A 37 10.25 3.92 -9.31
C SER A 37 9.72 4.45 -10.64
N LEU A 38 10.08 3.80 -11.76
CA LEU A 38 9.56 4.13 -13.10
C LEU A 38 8.14 3.61 -13.34
N LEU A 39 7.75 2.51 -12.68
CA LEU A 39 6.40 1.97 -12.71
C LEU A 39 5.46 2.74 -11.80
N ARG A 40 5.91 3.05 -10.58
CA ARG A 40 5.20 3.88 -9.60
C ARG A 40 6.15 4.94 -9.08
N PRO A 41 5.97 6.22 -9.47
CA PRO A 41 6.67 7.32 -8.86
C PRO A 41 6.43 7.32 -7.34
N TYR A 42 7.46 7.64 -6.57
CA TYR A 42 7.41 7.65 -5.11
C TYR A 42 6.20 8.45 -4.54
N HIS A 43 5.89 9.61 -5.11
CA HIS A 43 4.77 10.46 -4.69
C HIS A 43 3.36 9.90 -5.02
N GLN A 44 3.29 8.78 -5.75
CA GLN A 44 2.04 8.07 -6.06
C GLN A 44 1.95 6.73 -5.30
N GLY A 45 3.00 6.38 -4.55
CA GLY A 45 3.06 5.16 -3.75
C GLY A 45 2.56 5.41 -2.33
N ILE A 46 2.06 4.35 -1.69
CA ILE A 46 1.81 4.37 -0.25
C ILE A 46 3.15 4.39 0.47
N GLU A 47 3.37 5.35 1.36
CA GLU A 47 4.65 5.62 2.03
C GLU A 47 5.19 4.37 2.71
N ARG A 48 4.31 3.55 3.30
CA ARG A 48 4.71 2.30 3.95
C ARG A 48 5.17 1.23 2.97
N LEU A 49 4.60 1.16 1.77
CA LEU A 49 5.06 0.25 0.73
C LEU A 49 6.41 0.70 0.18
N GLU A 50 6.57 2.01 -0.05
CA GLU A 50 7.82 2.60 -0.51
C GLU A 50 8.93 2.44 0.52
N ALA A 51 8.64 2.68 1.81
CA ALA A 51 9.59 2.46 2.90
C ALA A 51 10.08 1.00 2.96
N ARG A 52 9.19 0.02 2.75
CA ARG A 52 9.58 -1.40 2.70
C ARG A 52 10.53 -1.68 1.54
N GLN A 53 10.22 -1.15 0.35
CA GLN A 53 11.08 -1.31 -0.83
C GLN A 53 12.43 -0.65 -0.62
N TYR A 54 12.44 0.55 -0.05
CA TYR A 54 13.67 1.30 0.21
C TYR A 54 14.54 0.61 1.26
N ILE A 55 13.99 0.06 2.34
CA ILE A 55 14.75 -0.74 3.33
C ILE A 55 15.45 -1.93 2.64
N CYS A 56 14.77 -2.61 1.72
CA CYS A 56 15.35 -3.71 0.95
C CYS A 56 16.46 -3.26 -0.01
N PHE A 57 16.31 -2.10 -0.63
CA PHE A 57 17.30 -1.48 -1.50
C PHE A 57 18.52 -1.00 -0.70
N TYR A 58 18.30 -0.15 0.31
CA TYR A 58 19.33 0.50 1.13
C TYR A 58 20.24 -0.53 1.83
N ARG A 59 19.70 -1.68 2.24
CA ARG A 59 20.50 -2.79 2.77
C ARG A 59 21.64 -3.26 1.85
N LYS A 60 21.50 -3.10 0.53
CA LYS A 60 22.47 -3.56 -0.47
C LYS A 60 23.42 -2.44 -0.93
N ASP A 61 23.21 -1.22 -0.44
CA ASP A 61 24.01 -0.05 -0.80
C ASP A 61 25.36 -0.07 -0.08
N GLU A 62 26.44 0.34 -0.74
CA GLU A 62 27.78 0.39 -0.14
C GLU A 62 27.91 1.49 0.91
N SER A 63 27.14 2.57 0.75
CA SER A 63 27.08 3.69 1.69
C SER A 63 26.11 3.46 2.85
N CYS A 64 25.58 2.24 2.99
CA CYS A 64 24.58 1.90 3.99
C CYS A 64 25.09 2.14 5.42
N ASN A 65 24.45 3.08 6.12
CA ASN A 65 24.60 3.25 7.55
C ASN A 65 23.77 2.20 8.31
N GLU A 66 24.46 1.28 8.99
CA GLU A 66 23.85 0.17 9.73
C GLU A 66 22.91 0.63 10.86
N THR A 67 23.22 1.74 11.53
CA THR A 67 22.36 2.29 12.58
C THR A 67 21.03 2.77 12.00
N LEU A 68 21.07 3.49 10.87
CA LEU A 68 19.86 3.95 10.18
C LEU A 68 19.04 2.77 9.65
N LEU A 69 19.70 1.76 9.06
CA LEU A 69 19.02 0.55 8.57
C LEU A 69 18.33 -0.21 9.70
N LYS A 70 19.00 -0.34 10.86
CA LYS A 70 18.42 -0.98 12.05
C LYS A 70 17.22 -0.20 12.56
N PHE A 71 17.31 1.12 12.65
CA PHE A 71 16.19 1.98 13.05
C PHE A 71 14.99 1.79 12.12
N ALA A 72 15.19 1.89 10.80
CA ALA A 72 14.11 1.75 9.82
C ALA A 72 13.41 0.39 9.88
N LYS A 73 14.16 -0.71 10.10
CA LYS A 73 13.58 -2.06 10.27
C LYS A 73 12.76 -2.16 11.55
N LEU A 74 13.24 -1.60 12.67
CA LEU A 74 12.53 -1.64 13.95
C LEU A 74 11.25 -0.82 13.89
N ASP A 75 11.30 0.39 13.33
CA ASP A 75 10.11 1.22 13.07
C ASP A 75 9.09 0.46 12.22
N PHE A 76 9.55 -0.14 11.13
CA PHE A 76 8.68 -0.88 10.23
C PHE A 76 7.97 -2.05 10.91
N ASN A 77 8.71 -2.85 11.67
CA ASN A 77 8.15 -4.00 12.37
C ASN A 77 7.18 -3.57 13.48
N ARG A 78 7.49 -2.47 14.20
CA ARG A 78 6.61 -1.92 15.23
C ARG A 78 5.27 -1.48 14.64
N LEU A 79 5.29 -0.71 13.56
CA LEU A 79 4.08 -0.28 12.87
C LEU A 79 3.30 -1.46 12.29
N GLN A 80 3.98 -2.43 11.68
CA GLN A 80 3.33 -3.63 11.16
C GLN A 80 2.64 -4.44 12.26
N LEU A 81 3.24 -4.55 13.45
CA LEU A 81 2.61 -5.22 14.59
C LEU A 81 1.33 -4.51 15.02
N LEU A 82 1.39 -3.19 15.14
CA LEU A 82 0.24 -2.35 15.47
C LEU A 82 -0.88 -2.50 14.42
N TYR A 83 -0.55 -2.51 13.13
CA TYR A 83 -1.55 -2.72 12.07
C TYR A 83 -2.20 -4.11 12.13
N LYS A 84 -1.45 -5.15 12.50
CA LYS A 84 -2.01 -6.50 12.70
C LYS A 84 -2.98 -6.54 13.87
N GLN A 85 -2.69 -5.82 14.94
CA GLN A 85 -3.59 -5.70 16.09
C GLN A 85 -4.89 -4.98 15.70
N GLU A 86 -4.78 -3.86 15.00
CA GLU A 86 -5.94 -3.12 14.46
C GLU A 86 -6.79 -4.00 13.53
N LEU A 87 -6.16 -4.72 12.59
CA LEU A 87 -6.85 -5.66 11.71
C LEU A 87 -7.53 -6.80 12.47
N ALA A 88 -6.89 -7.37 13.49
CA ALA A 88 -7.50 -8.42 14.29
C ALA A 88 -8.77 -7.93 15.00
N SER A 89 -8.73 -6.71 15.55
CA SER A 89 -9.91 -6.07 16.16
C SER A 89 -10.99 -5.78 15.13
N LEU A 90 -10.63 -5.31 13.93
CA LEU A 90 -11.55 -5.04 12.82
C LEU A 90 -12.18 -6.33 12.31
N SER A 91 -11.42 -7.41 12.12
CA SER A 91 -11.93 -8.71 11.69
C SER A 91 -12.90 -9.31 12.70
N LYS A 92 -12.63 -9.15 14.01
CA LYS A 92 -13.58 -9.55 15.04
C LYS A 92 -14.88 -8.74 14.93
N TRP A 93 -14.77 -7.41 14.89
CA TRP A 93 -15.93 -6.53 14.73
C TRP A 93 -16.75 -6.85 13.48
N TRP A 94 -16.10 -7.12 12.35
CA TRP A 94 -16.76 -7.46 11.09
C TRP A 94 -17.54 -8.78 11.17
N LYS A 95 -16.95 -9.79 11.83
CA LYS A 95 -17.63 -11.06 12.09
C LYS A 95 -18.80 -10.90 13.05
N ASP A 96 -18.64 -10.12 14.12
CA ASP A 96 -19.69 -9.88 15.11
C ASP A 96 -20.92 -9.17 14.51
N LEU A 97 -20.75 -8.42 13.41
CA LEU A 97 -21.86 -7.80 12.66
C LEU A 97 -22.69 -8.79 11.83
N ASN A 98 -22.12 -9.95 11.50
CA ASN A 98 -22.74 -11.00 10.68
C ASN A 98 -23.31 -10.59 9.31
N LEU A 99 -22.87 -9.45 8.75
CA LEU A 99 -23.42 -8.93 7.49
C LEU A 99 -23.13 -9.83 6.28
N ALA A 100 -22.08 -10.64 6.32
CA ALA A 100 -21.77 -11.57 5.24
C ALA A 100 -22.83 -12.68 5.10
N GLU A 101 -23.51 -13.06 6.18
CA GLU A 101 -24.61 -14.04 6.15
C GLU A 101 -25.93 -13.38 5.75
N GLU A 102 -26.21 -12.20 6.30
CA GLU A 102 -27.45 -11.45 6.03
C GLU A 102 -27.49 -10.86 4.60
N LEU A 103 -26.34 -10.46 4.07
CA LEU A 103 -26.20 -9.77 2.79
C LEU A 103 -25.15 -10.49 1.92
N PRO A 104 -25.50 -11.66 1.35
CA PRO A 104 -24.54 -12.51 0.62
C PRO A 104 -24.02 -11.89 -0.68
N TYR A 105 -24.66 -10.83 -1.17
CA TYR A 105 -24.22 -10.07 -2.34
C TYR A 105 -23.08 -9.09 -2.03
N MET A 106 -22.88 -8.73 -0.75
CA MET A 106 -21.87 -7.77 -0.36
C MET A 106 -20.46 -8.34 -0.48
N ARG A 107 -19.54 -7.51 -0.98
CA ARG A 107 -18.13 -7.88 -1.13
C ARG A 107 -17.38 -7.68 0.19
N ASP A 108 -16.58 -8.66 0.61
CA ASP A 108 -15.65 -8.48 1.73
C ASP A 108 -14.49 -7.58 1.31
N ARG A 109 -14.45 -6.36 1.85
CA ARG A 109 -13.49 -5.29 1.50
C ARG A 109 -12.71 -4.80 2.72
N LEU A 110 -12.71 -5.56 3.81
CA LEU A 110 -12.14 -5.12 5.08
C LEU A 110 -10.63 -4.83 4.97
N VAL A 111 -9.88 -5.67 4.24
CA VAL A 111 -8.42 -5.52 4.10
C VAL A 111 -8.08 -4.38 3.15
N GLU A 112 -8.80 -4.24 2.05
CA GLU A 112 -8.60 -3.17 1.05
C GLU A 112 -8.87 -1.80 1.65
N THR A 113 -9.99 -1.65 2.36
CA THR A 113 -10.36 -0.40 3.03
C THR A 113 -9.38 -0.04 4.14
N TYR A 114 -8.89 -1.04 4.89
CA TYR A 114 -7.84 -0.83 5.88
C TYR A 114 -6.49 -0.44 5.26
N LEU A 115 -6.11 -1.06 4.12
CA LEU A 115 -4.92 -0.66 3.38
C LEU A 115 -5.03 0.78 2.89
N TRP A 116 -6.21 1.20 2.43
CA TRP A 116 -6.50 2.59 2.07
C TRP A 116 -6.37 3.53 3.28
N ALA A 117 -6.86 3.12 4.45
CA ALA A 117 -6.70 3.87 5.69
C ALA A 117 -5.22 4.07 6.09
N ILE A 118 -4.39 3.03 5.97
CA ILE A 118 -2.94 3.13 6.19
C ILE A 118 -2.30 4.12 5.22
N GLY A 119 -2.72 4.11 3.95
CA GLY A 119 -2.21 5.02 2.93
C GLY A 119 -2.50 6.49 3.22
N ASN A 120 -3.55 6.80 3.98
CA ASN A 120 -3.86 8.17 4.39
C ASN A 120 -3.14 8.56 5.69
N HIS A 121 -3.07 7.64 6.67
CA HIS A 121 -2.52 7.92 8.00
C HIS A 121 -1.72 6.73 8.51
N PHE A 122 -0.41 6.68 8.28
CA PHE A 122 0.39 5.52 8.69
C PHE A 122 0.94 5.64 10.11
N GLU A 123 0.99 6.84 10.68
CA GLU A 123 1.66 7.08 11.95
C GLU A 123 0.91 6.47 13.14
N PRO A 124 1.61 6.03 14.20
CA PRO A 124 1.00 5.29 15.31
C PRO A 124 -0.17 6.04 15.98
N GLN A 125 -0.08 7.36 16.13
CA GLN A 125 -1.10 8.18 16.81
C GLN A 125 -2.46 8.17 16.11
N TYR A 126 -2.51 7.81 14.83
CA TYR A 126 -3.75 7.75 14.06
C TYR A 126 -4.42 6.37 14.07
N ALA A 127 -4.05 5.49 15.00
CA ALA A 127 -4.65 4.16 15.17
C ALA A 127 -6.18 4.19 15.23
N PHE A 128 -6.73 5.04 16.08
CA PHE A 128 -8.18 5.19 16.19
C PHE A 128 -8.80 5.67 14.87
N SER A 129 -8.17 6.64 14.21
CA SER A 129 -8.63 7.15 12.92
C SER A 129 -8.67 6.07 11.84
N ARG A 130 -7.61 5.23 11.76
CA ARG A 130 -7.57 4.11 10.80
C ARG A 130 -8.67 3.09 11.05
N VAL A 131 -8.92 2.74 12.31
CA VAL A 131 -10.02 1.82 12.66
C VAL A 131 -11.36 2.43 12.28
N MET A 132 -11.62 3.69 12.64
CA MET A 132 -12.91 4.34 12.36
C MET A 132 -13.17 4.53 10.86
N ILE A 133 -12.18 4.99 10.10
CA ILE A 133 -12.34 5.18 8.64
C ILE A 133 -12.51 3.85 7.92
N THR A 134 -11.90 2.77 8.41
CA THR A 134 -12.10 1.42 7.85
C THR A 134 -13.54 0.98 8.07
N LYS A 135 -14.04 1.06 9.31
CA LYS A 135 -15.43 0.72 9.62
C LYS A 135 -16.42 1.51 8.75
N TYR A 136 -16.20 2.82 8.67
CA TYR A 136 -17.02 3.70 7.84
C TYR A 136 -16.99 3.29 6.36
N THR A 137 -15.80 3.11 5.78
CA THR A 137 -15.65 2.79 4.36
C THR A 137 -16.24 1.42 4.00
N VAL A 138 -16.13 0.43 4.88
CA VAL A 138 -16.76 -0.89 4.68
C VAL A 138 -18.28 -0.76 4.65
N MET A 139 -18.88 0.02 5.56
CA MET A 139 -20.33 0.24 5.57
C MET A 139 -20.78 1.05 4.35
N VAL A 140 -20.00 2.05 3.91
CA VAL A 140 -20.30 2.78 2.67
C VAL A 140 -20.23 1.85 1.46
N SER A 141 -19.26 0.93 1.41
CA SER A 141 -19.17 -0.05 0.33
C SER A 141 -20.35 -1.03 0.31
N ALA A 142 -20.93 -1.35 1.48
CA ALA A 142 -22.15 -2.12 1.58
C ALA A 142 -23.33 -1.42 0.90
N VAL A 143 -23.50 -0.13 1.22
CA VAL A 143 -24.54 0.71 0.64
C VAL A 143 -24.31 0.91 -0.85
N ASP A 144 -23.07 1.11 -1.28
CA ASP A 144 -22.70 1.18 -2.70
C ASP A 144 -23.14 -0.09 -3.45
N ASP A 145 -22.82 -1.28 -2.92
CA ASP A 145 -23.27 -2.56 -3.50
C ASP A 145 -24.80 -2.63 -3.62
N THR A 146 -25.54 -2.07 -2.65
CA THR A 146 -27.00 -1.99 -2.70
C THR A 146 -27.49 -1.07 -3.82
N TYR A 147 -26.90 0.11 -4.02
CA TYR A 147 -27.37 1.08 -5.03
C TYR A 147 -26.87 0.78 -6.45
N ASP A 148 -25.68 0.20 -6.59
CA ASP A 148 -25.03 -0.13 -7.88
C ASP A 148 -25.67 -1.38 -8.50
N ALA A 149 -25.75 -2.46 -7.73
CA ALA A 149 -25.91 -3.79 -8.29
C ALA A 149 -27.16 -4.53 -7.83
N TYR A 150 -27.66 -4.26 -6.62
CA TYR A 150 -28.68 -5.10 -5.99
C TYR A 150 -30.09 -4.48 -5.97
N GLY A 151 -30.20 -3.21 -5.56
CA GLY A 151 -31.47 -2.52 -5.37
C GLY A 151 -32.18 -2.24 -6.68
N THR A 152 -33.47 -2.56 -6.74
CA THR A 152 -34.33 -2.18 -7.86
C THR A 152 -34.77 -0.72 -7.72
N ILE A 153 -35.19 -0.08 -8.82
CA ILE A 153 -35.64 1.32 -8.81
C ILE A 153 -36.80 1.54 -7.83
N ASP A 154 -37.66 0.54 -7.62
CA ASP A 154 -38.80 0.65 -6.71
C ASP A 154 -38.40 0.48 -5.23
N GLU A 155 -37.24 -0.12 -4.94
CA GLU A 155 -36.71 -0.34 -3.59
C GLU A 155 -35.82 0.82 -3.09
N LEU A 156 -35.26 1.62 -4.00
CA LEU A 156 -34.35 2.75 -3.73
C LEU A 156 -35.10 4.09 -3.62
#